data_AF-A0A944G893-F1
#
_entry.id   AF-A0A944G893-F1
#
_cell.length_a   1.000
_cell.length_b   1.000
_cell.length_c   1.000
_cell.angle_alpha   90.00
_cell.angle_beta   90.00
_cell.angle_gamma   90.00
#
_symmetry.space_group_name_H-M   'P 1'
#
loop_
_entity.id
_entity.type
_entity.pdbx_description
1 polymer ?
#
loop_
_entity_poly.entity_id
_entity_poly.type
_entity_poly.pdbx_seq_one_letter_code
_entity_poly.pdbx_strand_id
1 'polypeptide(L)'
;KSRYNSLNQYDQKTYDMRDPISRIHCSQCGRRKHLFETEKEAVLFLVYNGDLIESQNGKRPLRVYWCDACAGYHTTHLKEWSA
;
A
#
# COMPACT_ATOMS: atom_id res chain seq x y z
N LYS A 1 6.60 -3.43 25.61
CA LYS A 1 7.74 -2.53 25.33
C LYS A 1 8.74 -3.26 24.42
N SER A 2 8.71 -3.02 23.11
CA SER A 2 9.71 -3.53 22.15
C SER A 2 10.21 -2.31 21.37
N ARG A 3 11.36 -1.74 21.76
CA ARG A 3 12.69 -1.98 21.15
C ARG A 3 12.65 -1.85 19.62
N TYR A 4 12.73 -0.62 19.10
CA TYR A 4 13.70 -0.32 18.04
C TYR A 4 14.05 1.17 18.09
N ASN A 5 15.36 1.39 18.11
CA ASN A 5 16.03 2.62 18.50
C ASN A 5 16.38 3.42 17.24
N SER A 6 16.20 4.74 17.32
CA SER A 6 17.03 5.81 16.73
C SER A 6 17.94 5.39 15.56
N LEU A 7 17.67 5.87 14.33
CA LEU A 7 18.68 6.26 13.33
C LEU A 7 18.02 6.94 12.10
N ASN A 8 18.58 8.09 11.72
CA ASN A 8 18.48 8.82 10.44
C ASN A 8 17.29 9.76 10.18
N GLN A 9 17.61 11.03 10.41
CA GLN A 9 16.92 12.30 10.15
C GLN A 9 16.85 12.67 8.65
N TYR A 10 16.59 11.70 7.78
CA TYR A 10 16.15 11.91 6.39
C TYR A 10 14.82 11.19 6.21
N ASP A 11 13.75 11.91 6.56
CA ASP A 11 12.34 11.68 6.21
C ASP A 11 11.88 10.21 6.12
N GLN A 12 12.03 9.48 7.23
CA GLN A 12 11.33 8.24 7.48
C GLN A 12 9.84 8.56 7.72
N LYS A 13 9.05 8.80 6.66
CA LYS A 13 7.62 8.44 6.71
C LYS A 13 7.61 6.93 6.97
N THR A 14 7.48 6.56 8.24
CA THR A 14 7.44 5.17 8.69
C THR A 14 6.21 4.51 8.10
N TYR A 15 6.34 3.83 6.96
CA TYR A 15 5.38 2.80 6.53
C TYR A 15 5.52 1.60 7.49
N ASP A 16 5.34 1.83 8.78
CA ASP A 16 5.28 0.77 9.79
C ASP A 16 4.10 -0.11 9.41
N MET A 17 4.42 -1.33 8.98
CA MET A 17 3.49 -2.33 8.48
C MET A 17 2.44 -2.75 9.52
N ARG A 18 2.54 -2.30 10.77
CA ARG A 18 1.65 -2.72 11.87
C ARG A 18 0.44 -1.83 12.08
N ASP A 19 0.42 -0.61 11.56
CA ASP A 19 -0.80 0.21 11.60
C ASP A 19 -0.89 1.19 10.42
N PRO A 20 -1.70 0.92 9.39
CA PRO A 20 -1.77 1.78 8.23
C PRO A 20 -2.83 2.83 8.50
N ILE A 21 -2.36 3.99 8.96
CA ILE A 21 -3.15 5.23 8.99
C ILE A 21 -3.72 5.56 7.59
N SER A 22 -3.22 4.95 6.50
CA SER A 22 -3.66 5.17 5.11
C SER A 22 -4.64 4.14 4.51
N ARG A 23 -5.29 3.28 5.31
CA ARG A 23 -6.37 2.42 4.79
C ARG A 23 -7.69 3.19 4.71
N ILE A 24 -8.00 3.72 3.53
CA ILE A 24 -9.28 4.38 3.25
C ILE A 24 -10.28 3.40 2.65
N HIS A 25 -11.57 3.68 2.87
CA HIS A 25 -12.62 3.00 2.12
C HIS A 25 -12.76 3.65 0.75
N CYS A 26 -12.42 2.91 -0.32
CA CYS A 26 -12.57 3.36 -1.69
C CYS A 26 -14.00 3.12 -2.16
N SER A 27 -14.71 4.19 -2.52
CA SER A 27 -16.10 4.13 -3.01
C SER A 27 -16.24 3.39 -4.34
N GLN A 28 -15.22 3.45 -5.21
CA GLN A 28 -15.23 2.81 -6.52
C GLN A 28 -15.09 1.28 -6.44
N CYS A 29 -14.26 0.77 -5.52
CA CYS A 29 -14.07 -0.67 -5.37
C CYS A 29 -14.84 -1.28 -4.17
N GLY A 30 -15.52 -0.46 -3.36
CA GLY A 30 -16.28 -0.89 -2.19
C GLY A 30 -15.44 -1.61 -1.12
N ARG A 31 -14.13 -1.34 -1.08
CA ARG A 31 -13.19 -2.06 -0.19
C ARG A 31 -12.22 -1.09 0.45
N ARG A 32 -11.71 -1.47 1.63
CA ARG A 32 -10.61 -0.76 2.27
C ARG A 32 -9.31 -1.06 1.53
N LYS A 33 -8.61 0.00 1.12
CA LYS A 33 -7.34 -0.08 0.38
C LYS A 33 -6.35 0.91 0.95
N HIS A 34 -5.06 0.61 0.80
CA HIS A 34 -4.01 1.59 1.02
C HIS A 34 -4.11 2.68 -0.06
N LEU A 35 -4.17 3.93 0.36
CA LEU A 35 -4.04 5.11 -0.51
C LEU A 35 -2.63 5.67 -0.39
N PHE A 36 -2.02 5.96 -1.54
CA PHE A 36 -0.73 6.62 -1.64
C PHE A 36 -0.89 7.93 -2.41
N GLU A 37 -0.17 8.97 -2.01
CA GLU A 37 -0.18 10.27 -2.68
C GLU A 37 0.56 10.18 -4.02
N THR A 38 1.65 9.43 -4.06
CA THR A 38 2.46 9.26 -5.27
C THR A 38 2.53 7.81 -5.75
N GLU A 39 2.69 7.65 -7.06
CA GLU A 39 2.88 6.33 -7.69
C GLU A 39 4.13 5.63 -7.14
N LYS A 40 5.22 6.39 -6.92
CA LYS A 40 6.48 5.88 -6.41
C LYS A 40 6.30 5.20 -5.06
N GLU A 41 5.59 5.82 -4.12
CA GLU A 41 5.30 5.23 -2.81
C GLU A 41 4.50 3.92 -2.94
N ALA A 42 3.49 3.90 -3.82
CA ALA A 42 2.69 2.71 -4.06
C ALA A 42 3.51 1.56 -4.68
N VAL A 43 4.44 1.87 -5.59
CA VAL A 43 5.34 0.90 -6.20
C VAL A 43 6.32 0.36 -5.17
N LEU A 44 6.95 1.23 -4.37
CA LEU A 44 7.85 0.79 -3.30
C LEU A 44 7.12 -0.10 -2.30
N PHE A 45 5.88 0.25 -1.93
CA PHE A 45 5.04 -0.61 -1.09
C PHE A 45 4.89 -2.00 -1.72
N LEU A 46 4.57 -2.08 -3.02
CA LEU A 46 4.41 -3.36 -3.72
C LEU A 46 5.70 -4.20 -3.74
N VAL A 47 6.86 -3.56 -3.98
CA VAL A 47 8.16 -4.23 -4.04
C VAL A 47 8.56 -4.78 -2.68
N TYR A 48 8.46 -3.98 -1.61
CA TYR A 48 8.94 -4.38 -0.29
C TYR A 48 7.95 -5.25 0.51
N ASN A 49 6.65 -5.16 0.22
CA ASN A 49 5.62 -5.83 1.01
C ASN A 49 4.93 -6.97 0.23
N GLY A 50 5.15 -7.08 -1.08
CA GLY A 50 4.45 -8.05 -1.93
C GLY A 50 4.55 -9.48 -1.43
N ASP A 51 5.76 -9.93 -1.08
CA ASP A 51 6.01 -11.30 -0.59
C ASP A 51 5.34 -11.56 0.77
N LEU A 52 5.38 -10.58 1.67
CA LEU A 52 4.76 -10.69 2.99
C LEU A 52 3.24 -10.75 2.89
N ILE A 53 2.65 -9.89 2.05
CA ILE A 53 1.19 -9.85 1.81
C ILE A 53 0.73 -11.16 1.15
N GLU A 54 1.51 -11.72 0.24
CA GLU A 54 1.24 -13.01 -0.38
C GLU A 54 1.26 -14.15 0.64
N SER A 55 2.27 -14.18 1.52
CA SER A 55 2.37 -15.17 2.59
C SER A 55 1.19 -15.10 3.58
N GLN A 56 0.69 -13.91 3.90
CA GLN A 56 -0.41 -13.72 4.85
C GLN A 56 -1.81 -13.91 4.23
N ASN A 57 -2.02 -13.39 3.02
CA ASN A 57 -3.35 -13.29 2.40
C ASN A 57 -3.52 -14.19 1.17
N GLY A 58 -2.47 -14.88 0.73
CA GLY A 58 -2.45 -15.70 -0.48
C GLY A 58 -2.55 -14.91 -1.79
N LYS A 59 -2.47 -13.57 -1.73
CA LYS A 59 -2.67 -12.69 -2.90
C LYS A 59 -1.67 -11.55 -2.91
N ARG A 60 -0.68 -11.64 -3.80
CA ARG A 60 0.30 -10.58 -4.04
C ARG A 60 -0.32 -9.41 -4.83
N PRO A 61 -0.21 -8.15 -4.38
CA PRO A 61 -0.47 -7.01 -5.24
C PRO A 61 0.53 -6.98 -6.40
N LEU A 62 0.04 -6.87 -7.64
CA LEU A 62 0.83 -6.94 -8.87
C LEU A 62 1.02 -5.60 -9.56
N ARG A 63 0.09 -4.65 -9.37
CA ARG A 63 0.18 -3.33 -9.98
C ARG A 63 -0.36 -2.21 -9.10
N VAL A 64 0.03 -1.00 -9.47
CA VAL A 64 -0.46 0.28 -8.96
C VAL A 64 -1.43 0.88 -9.99
N TYR A 65 -2.45 1.61 -9.54
CA TYR A 65 -3.33 2.37 -10.41
C TYR A 65 -3.82 3.65 -9.72
N TRP A 66 -4.05 4.70 -10.51
CA TRP A 66 -4.71 5.91 -10.04
C TRP A 66 -6.21 5.69 -9.85
N CYS A 67 -6.77 6.22 -8.78
CA CYS A 67 -8.18 6.15 -8.45
C CYS A 67 -8.76 7.56 -8.35
N ASP A 68 -9.62 7.94 -9.29
CA ASP A 68 -10.23 9.27 -9.33
C ASP A 68 -11.11 9.54 -8.10
N ALA A 69 -11.83 8.53 -7.63
CA ALA A 69 -12.69 8.65 -6.45
C ALA A 69 -11.90 8.89 -5.15
N CYS A 70 -10.63 8.50 -5.11
CA CYS A 70 -9.77 8.66 -3.94
C CYS A 70 -8.67 9.70 -4.14
N ALA A 71 -8.58 10.30 -5.33
CA ALA A 71 -7.53 11.24 -5.73
C ALA A 71 -6.12 10.76 -5.36
N GLY A 72 -5.82 9.48 -5.61
CA GLY A 72 -4.52 8.90 -5.27
C GLY A 72 -4.33 7.50 -5.83
N TYR A 73 -3.21 6.88 -5.45
CA TYR A 73 -2.79 5.59 -5.97
C TYR A 73 -3.19 4.45 -5.05
N HIS A 74 -3.70 3.38 -5.66
CA HIS A 74 -4.04 2.12 -4.99
C HIS A 74 -3.24 0.96 -5.59
N THR A 75 -3.10 -0.11 -4.81
CA THR A 75 -2.54 -1.38 -5.29
C THR A 75 -3.64 -2.41 -5.58
N THR A 76 -3.37 -3.32 -6.52
CA THR A 76 -4.26 -4.44 -6.83
C THR A 76 -3.49 -5.68 -7.24
N HIS A 77 -4.04 -6.85 -6.91
CA HIS A 77 -3.52 -8.16 -7.33
C HIS A 77 -4.00 -8.57 -8.72
N LEU A 78 -4.92 -7.81 -9.32
CA LEU A 78 -5.41 -8.08 -10.66
C LEU A 78 -4.37 -7.66 -11.70
N LYS A 79 -3.95 -8.63 -12.52
CA LYS A 79 -2.97 -8.42 -13.60
C LYS A 79 -3.53 -7.53 -14.70
N GLU A 80 -4.82 -7.65 -14.99
CA GLU A 80 -5.53 -6.91 -16.04
C GLU A 80 -6.72 -6.14 -15.47
N TRP A 81 -7.25 -5.18 -16.24
CA TRP A 81 -8.52 -4.55 -15.92
C TRP A 81 -9.65 -5.49 -16.35
N SER A 82 -10.32 -6.13 -15.41
CA SER A 82 -11.56 -6.86 -15.68
C SER A 82 -12.67 -5.82 -15.83
N ALA A 83 -13.07 -5.55 -17.08
CA ALA A 83 -14.22 -4.72 -17.43
C ALA A 83 -15.54 -5.32 -16.90
#